data_AF-A0A9W8MU36-F1
#
_entry.id   AF-A0A9W8MU36-F1
#
_cell.length_a   1.000
_cell.length_b   1.000
_cell.length_c   1.000
_cell.angle_alpha   90.00
_cell.angle_beta   90.00
_cell.angle_gamma   90.00
#
_symmetry.space_group_name_H-M   'P 1'
#
loop_
_entity.id
_entity.type
_entity.pdbx_description
1 polymer ?
#
loop_
_entity_poly.entity_id
_entity_poly.type
_entity_poly.pdbx_seq_one_letter_code
_entity_poly.pdbx_strand_id
1 'polypeptide(L)'
;MDLTSPARVTPYNIAYLQELVRKGPTTYPGPRYAVRDTGERIDLRYNKRADTFLQYGWIVERHLKDGDPLHKMSMSHRVKLMPYSTFRLNIILIRTPPYNADFDGDEMNMHIPQSEETRD
;
A
#
# COMPACT_ATOMS: atom_id res chain seq x y z
N MET A 1 1.30 1.64 -10.81
CA MET A 1 1.47 1.58 -9.33
C MET A 1 0.24 0.90 -8.80
N ASP A 2 0.34 -0.41 -8.62
CA ASP A 2 -0.83 -1.29 -8.48
C ASP A 2 -0.95 -1.87 -7.07
N LEU A 3 0.08 -1.67 -6.24
CA LEU A 3 0.11 -2.08 -4.86
C LEU A 3 -0.55 -1.02 -3.97
N THR A 4 -1.67 -1.39 -3.36
CA THR A 4 -2.41 -0.57 -2.41
C THR A 4 -2.31 -1.16 -1.01
N SER A 5 -2.42 -0.28 -0.01
CA SER A 5 -2.47 -0.64 1.38
C SER A 5 -3.71 -0.01 2.02
N PRO A 6 -4.58 -0.80 2.64
CA PRO A 6 -5.78 -0.30 3.29
C PRO A 6 -5.40 0.49 4.54
N ALA A 7 -6.02 1.64 4.69
CA ALA A 7 -5.90 2.51 5.85
C ALA A 7 -7.30 2.84 6.35
N ARG A 8 -7.59 2.47 7.60
CA ARG A 8 -8.86 2.80 8.24
C ARG A 8 -8.92 4.30 8.53
N VAL A 9 -10.04 4.92 8.22
CA VAL A 9 -10.29 6.34 8.52
C VAL A 9 -10.53 6.48 10.02
N THR A 10 -9.62 7.19 10.65
CA THR A 10 -9.63 7.57 12.06
C THR A 10 -9.66 9.09 12.17
N PRO A 11 -10.10 9.68 13.29
CA PRO A 11 -10.09 11.12 13.49
C PRO A 11 -8.69 11.75 13.36
N TYR A 12 -7.63 10.97 13.58
CA TYR A 12 -6.25 11.44 13.45
C TYR A 12 -5.75 11.51 12.01
N ASN A 13 -6.25 10.64 11.12
CA ASN A 13 -5.75 10.52 9.74
C ASN A 13 -6.74 11.01 8.67
N ILE A 14 -7.97 11.39 9.05
CA ILE A 14 -9.02 11.80 8.12
C ILE A 14 -8.59 12.96 7.21
N ALA A 15 -7.93 13.98 7.76
CA ALA A 15 -7.47 15.13 6.98
C ALA A 15 -6.46 14.71 5.90
N TYR A 16 -5.52 13.83 6.26
CA TYR A 16 -4.52 13.30 5.34
C TYR A 16 -5.15 12.40 4.26
N LEU A 17 -6.07 11.50 4.65
CA LEU A 17 -6.77 10.63 3.72
C LEU A 17 -7.68 11.42 2.76
N GLN A 18 -8.30 12.49 3.23
CA GLN A 18 -9.11 13.37 2.40
C GLN A 18 -8.25 14.12 1.38
N GLU A 19 -7.08 14.62 1.76
CA GLU A 19 -6.15 15.23 0.82
C GLU A 19 -5.66 14.22 -0.24
N LEU A 20 -5.42 12.97 0.16
CA LEU A 20 -5.08 11.90 -0.78
C LEU A 20 -6.22 11.67 -1.77
N VAL A 21 -7.46 11.53 -1.30
CA VAL A 21 -8.63 11.33 -2.18
C VAL A 21 -8.76 12.49 -3.17
N ARG A 22 -8.54 13.73 -2.71
CA ARG A 22 -8.54 14.94 -3.54
C ARG A 22 -7.47 14.95 -4.64
N LYS A 23 -6.29 14.39 -4.37
CA LYS A 23 -5.22 14.23 -5.38
C LYS A 23 -5.61 13.23 -6.47
N GLY A 24 -6.51 12.30 -6.14
CA GLY A 24 -7.01 11.27 -7.03
C GLY A 24 -5.98 10.16 -7.32
N PRO A 25 -6.37 9.15 -8.13
CA PRO A 25 -5.55 7.96 -8.40
C PRO A 25 -4.42 8.21 -9.41
N THR A 26 -4.41 9.34 -10.11
CA THR A 26 -3.44 9.67 -11.17
C THR A 26 -2.12 10.24 -10.63
N THR A 27 -2.13 10.85 -9.45
CA THR A 27 -0.93 11.46 -8.86
C THR A 27 -0.45 10.65 -7.68
N TYR A 28 0.84 10.29 -7.66
CA TYR A 28 1.47 9.67 -6.50
C TYR A 28 1.92 10.74 -5.49
N PRO A 29 1.71 10.57 -4.17
CA PRO A 29 0.88 9.55 -3.51
C PRO A 29 -0.61 9.85 -3.61
N GLY A 30 -1.42 8.81 -3.87
CA GLY A 30 -2.86 8.92 -4.07
C GLY A 30 -3.58 7.60 -3.72
N PRO A 31 -4.91 7.60 -3.58
CA PRO A 31 -5.70 6.41 -3.32
C PRO A 31 -6.37 5.89 -4.58
N ARG A 32 -6.63 4.58 -4.58
CA ARG A 32 -7.25 3.90 -5.72
C ARG A 32 -8.69 3.50 -5.42
N TYR A 33 -8.93 2.96 -4.23
CA TYR A 33 -10.25 2.52 -3.79
C TYR A 33 -10.60 3.12 -2.43
N ALA A 34 -11.89 3.37 -2.22
CA ALA A 34 -12.46 3.67 -0.92
C ALA A 34 -13.57 2.67 -0.64
N VAL A 35 -13.46 1.95 0.48
CA VAL A 35 -14.45 0.97 0.92
C VAL A 35 -15.26 1.62 2.04
N ARG A 36 -16.58 1.65 1.86
CA ARG A 36 -17.53 2.11 2.88
C ARG A 36 -17.63 1.09 4.02
N ASP A 37 -18.18 1.53 5.14
CA ASP A 37 -18.60 0.69 6.25
C ASP A 37 -19.63 -0.38 5.82
N THR A 38 -20.44 -0.07 4.80
CA THR A 38 -21.38 -1.02 4.17
C THR A 38 -20.71 -2.13 3.35
N GLY A 39 -19.38 -2.07 3.16
CA GLY A 39 -18.62 -2.98 2.31
C GLY A 39 -18.63 -2.59 0.81
N GLU A 40 -19.31 -1.51 0.45
CA GLU A 40 -19.31 -0.99 -0.92
C GLU A 40 -17.93 -0.44 -1.30
N ARG A 41 -17.33 -1.00 -2.34
CA ARG A 41 -16.04 -0.56 -2.88
C ARG A 41 -16.26 0.49 -3.96
N ILE A 42 -15.79 1.70 -3.72
CA ILE A 42 -15.83 2.81 -4.66
C ILE A 42 -14.47 2.93 -5.35
N ASP A 43 -14.47 2.81 -6.67
CA ASP A 43 -13.30 3.13 -7.49
C ASP A 43 -13.19 4.65 -7.67
N LEU A 44 -12.10 5.22 -7.17
CA LEU A 44 -11.85 6.67 -7.18
C LEU A 44 -11.44 7.18 -8.58
N ARG A 45 -11.18 6.29 -9.55
CA ARG A 45 -10.91 6.66 -10.95
C ARG A 45 -12.14 7.22 -11.64
N TYR A 46 -13.28 6.58 -11.40
CA TYR A 46 -14.55 6.93 -12.04
C TYR A 46 -15.40 7.83 -11.16
N ASN A 47 -15.28 7.71 -9.84
CA ASN A 47 -16.14 8.43 -8.91
C ASN A 47 -15.40 9.54 -8.15
N LYS A 48 -15.18 10.68 -8.81
CA LYS A 48 -14.61 11.90 -8.20
C LYS A 48 -15.48 12.52 -7.10
N ARG A 49 -16.74 12.05 -6.91
CA ARG A 49 -17.64 12.56 -5.85
C ARG A 49 -17.37 11.95 -4.48
N ALA A 50 -16.53 10.92 -4.39
CA ALA A 50 -16.10 10.34 -3.11
C ALA A 50 -15.28 11.31 -2.24
N ASP A 51 -14.75 12.39 -2.82
CA ASP A 51 -14.06 13.48 -2.13
C ASP A 51 -14.91 14.15 -1.03
N THR A 52 -16.24 14.17 -1.22
CA THR A 52 -17.07 15.14 -0.53
C THR A 52 -17.15 14.87 0.97
N PHE A 53 -17.22 13.60 1.43
CA PHE A 53 -17.26 13.27 2.86
C PHE A 53 -16.76 11.84 3.14
N LEU A 54 -15.47 11.68 3.44
CA LEU A 54 -14.98 10.46 4.09
C LEU A 54 -15.59 10.36 5.49
N GLN A 55 -16.16 9.20 5.83
CA GLN A 55 -16.70 8.95 7.17
C GLN A 55 -15.73 8.11 8.00
N TYR A 56 -15.82 8.26 9.33
CA TYR A 56 -15.06 7.42 10.25
C TYR A 56 -15.43 5.95 10.08
N GLY A 57 -14.42 5.09 10.09
CA GLY A 57 -14.62 3.65 9.89
C GLY A 57 -14.59 3.19 8.44
N TRP A 58 -14.59 4.09 7.46
CA TRP A 58 -14.29 3.73 6.07
C TRP A 58 -12.84 3.26 5.92
N ILE A 59 -12.55 2.50 4.87
CA ILE A 59 -11.21 2.01 4.58
C ILE A 59 -10.77 2.61 3.25
N VAL A 60 -9.68 3.36 3.25
CA VAL A 60 -9.09 3.93 2.04
C VAL A 60 -7.90 3.08 1.63
N GLU A 61 -7.97 2.50 0.44
CA GLU A 61 -6.84 1.82 -0.18
C GLU A 61 -5.94 2.84 -0.86
N ARG A 62 -4.93 3.28 -0.11
CA ARG A 62 -3.92 4.23 -0.59
C ARG A 62 -2.77 3.51 -1.27
N HIS A 63 -2.06 4.19 -2.16
CA HIS A 63 -0.76 3.69 -2.63
C HIS A 63 0.20 3.48 -1.45
N LEU A 64 1.06 2.48 -1.62
CA LEU A 64 2.15 2.19 -0.72
C LEU A 64 3.04 3.43 -0.56
N LYS A 65 3.43 3.75 0.68
CA LYS A 65 4.36 4.85 0.98
C LYS A 65 5.67 4.28 1.49
N ASP A 66 6.72 5.10 1.47
CA ASP A 66 7.97 4.79 2.12
C ASP A 66 7.76 4.43 3.60
N GLY A 67 8.32 3.30 4.02
CA GLY A 67 8.24 2.78 5.38
C GLY A 67 7.07 1.82 5.65
N ASP A 68 6.16 1.58 4.70
CA ASP A 68 5.15 0.53 4.87
C ASP A 68 5.84 -0.86 4.94
N PRO A 69 5.40 -1.77 5.84
CA PRO A 69 5.98 -3.10 5.98
C PRO A 69 5.50 -4.02 4.85
N LEU A 70 6.40 -4.85 4.36
CA LEU A 70 6.17 -5.83 3.30
C LEU A 70 6.72 -7.18 3.75
N HIS A 71 5.89 -8.21 3.71
CA HIS A 71 6.23 -9.51 4.26
C HIS A 71 6.47 -10.54 3.16
N LYS A 72 7.50 -11.35 3.34
CA LYS A 72 7.69 -12.59 2.59
C LYS A 72 8.22 -13.69 3.49
N MET A 73 7.52 -14.83 3.52
CA MET A 73 7.93 -16.06 4.22
C MET A 73 8.61 -15.81 5.57
N SER A 74 7.92 -15.10 6.48
CA SER A 74 8.40 -14.77 7.84
C SER A 74 9.43 -13.63 7.98
N MET A 75 9.78 -12.91 6.90
CA MET A 75 10.67 -11.74 6.96
C MET A 75 9.93 -10.45 6.57
N SER A 76 9.95 -9.45 7.46
CA SER A 76 9.39 -8.12 7.22
C SER A 76 10.44 -7.15 6.67
N HIS A 77 10.12 -6.45 5.60
CA HIS A 77 10.96 -5.44 4.96
C HIS A 77 10.23 -4.10 4.96
N ARG A 78 10.97 -3.00 5.11
CA ARG A 78 10.40 -1.65 4.95
C ARG A 78 10.53 -1.22 3.50
N VAL A 79 9.41 -0.78 2.92
CA VAL A 79 9.36 -0.33 1.53
C VAL A 79 10.09 1.00 1.40
N LYS A 80 10.91 1.13 0.35
CA LYS A 80 11.43 2.41 -0.11
C LYS A 80 11.18 2.55 -1.60
N LEU A 81 10.48 3.61 -2.00
CA LEU A 81 10.14 3.85 -3.38
C LEU A 81 11.33 4.49 -4.09
N MET A 82 11.72 3.87 -5.20
CA MET A 82 12.79 4.35 -6.06
C MET A 82 12.26 4.47 -7.48
N PRO A 83 12.80 5.39 -8.30
CA PRO A 83 12.65 5.28 -9.75
C PRO A 83 13.22 3.90 -10.17
N TYR A 84 12.76 3.32 -11.29
CA TYR A 84 13.06 1.97 -11.82
C TYR A 84 12.12 0.82 -11.36
N SER A 85 11.94 -0.18 -12.23
CA SER A 85 11.00 -1.31 -12.07
C SER A 85 11.64 -2.57 -11.47
N THR A 86 12.65 -2.43 -10.62
CA THR A 86 13.38 -3.57 -10.04
C THR A 86 13.35 -3.48 -8.52
N PHE A 87 13.06 -4.61 -7.85
CA PHE A 87 13.19 -4.70 -6.40
C PHE A 87 14.67 -4.67 -6.01
N ARG A 88 15.01 -3.81 -5.05
CA ARG A 88 16.35 -3.79 -4.45
C ARG A 88 16.23 -4.21 -2.99
N LEU A 89 16.97 -5.24 -2.63
CA LEU A 89 17.06 -5.79 -1.28
C LEU A 89 18.53 -5.81 -0.86
N ASN A 90 18.79 -5.87 0.45
CA ASN A 90 20.16 -6.01 0.95
C ASN A 90 20.73 -7.38 0.53
N ILE A 91 21.96 -7.38 0.00
CA ILE A 91 22.69 -8.56 -0.49
C ILE A 91 22.86 -9.68 0.55
N ILE A 92 22.84 -9.36 1.86
CA ILE A 92 22.93 -10.39 2.91
C ILE A 92 21.61 -11.15 3.02
N LEU A 93 20.48 -10.45 2.85
CA LEU A 93 19.14 -11.02 3.01
C LEU A 93 18.77 -11.96 1.85
N ILE A 94 19.19 -11.61 0.62
CA ILE A 94 18.90 -12.40 -0.58
C ILE A 94 19.71 -13.70 -0.65
N ARG A 95 20.91 -13.73 -0.04
CA ARG A 95 21.81 -14.90 -0.01
C ARG A 95 21.51 -15.91 1.11
N THR A 96 20.64 -15.55 2.06
CA THR A 96 20.20 -16.46 3.12
C THR A 96 19.06 -17.39 2.65
N PRO A 97 18.87 -18.55 3.30
CA PRO A 97 17.91 -19.59 2.89
C PRO A 97 16.46 -19.17 2.56
N PRO A 98 15.85 -18.12 3.18
CA PRO A 98 14.47 -17.77 2.84
C PRO A 98 14.30 -17.05 1.50
N TYR A 99 15.38 -16.53 0.90
CA TYR A 99 15.34 -15.90 -0.41
C TYR A 99 16.07 -16.71 -1.48
N ASN A 100 17.21 -17.32 -1.14
CA ASN A 100 18.00 -18.22 -2.00
C ASN A 100 18.07 -17.77 -3.47
N ALA A 101 18.24 -16.46 -3.69
CA ALA A 101 18.21 -15.86 -5.02
C ALA A 101 19.62 -15.45 -5.43
N ASP A 102 20.00 -15.79 -6.66
CA ASP A 102 21.37 -15.65 -7.19
C ASP A 102 21.49 -14.58 -8.30
N PHE A 103 20.45 -13.75 -8.45
CA PHE A 103 20.38 -12.58 -9.35
C PHE A 103 20.52 -12.92 -10.86
N ASP A 104 20.22 -14.15 -11.27
CA ASP A 104 20.26 -14.60 -12.67
C ASP A 104 18.96 -14.32 -13.45
N GLY A 105 17.91 -13.86 -12.76
CA GLY A 105 16.57 -13.70 -13.32
C GLY A 105 15.41 -14.00 -12.36
N ASP A 106 15.70 -14.34 -11.10
CA ASP A 106 14.71 -14.69 -10.09
C ASP A 106 13.56 -13.68 -9.92
N GLU A 107 12.33 -14.15 -10.13
CA GLU A 107 11.11 -13.41 -9.80
C GLU A 107 10.71 -13.62 -8.33
N MET A 108 10.57 -12.52 -7.58
CA MET A 108 10.20 -12.57 -6.17
C MET A 108 8.79 -12.02 -5.92
N ASN A 109 7.88 -12.90 -5.51
CA ASN A 109 6.56 -12.51 -4.99
C ASN A 109 6.67 -11.88 -3.60
N MET A 110 6.02 -10.74 -3.35
CA MET A 110 5.94 -10.12 -2.01
C MET A 110 4.49 -9.81 -1.64
N HIS A 111 4.16 -9.96 -0.36
CA HIS A 111 2.80 -9.79 0.14
C HIS A 111 2.69 -8.56 1.04
N ILE A 112 1.73 -7.70 0.75
CA ILE A 112 1.43 -6.52 1.58
C ILE A 112 0.42 -6.94 2.65
N PRO A 113 0.76 -6.81 3.94
CA PRO A 113 -0.22 -7.01 5.00
C PRO A 113 -1.36 -6.00 4.87
N GLN A 114 -2.58 -6.50 4.83
CA GLN A 114 -3.81 -5.72 4.66
C GLN A 114 -4.48 -5.34 5.99
N SER A 115 -4.09 -5.97 7.10
CA SER A 115 -4.67 -5.70 8.42
C SER A 115 -3.66 -4.98 9.31
N GLU A 116 -4.16 -4.16 10.25
CA GLU A 116 -3.33 -3.49 11.25
C GLU A 116 -2.60 -4.52 12.13
N GLU A 117 -3.25 -5.63 12.49
CA GLU A 117 -2.66 -6.73 13.26
C GLU A 117 -1.52 -7.48 12.54
N THR A 118 -1.41 -7.35 11.21
CA THR A 118 -0.35 -7.99 10.42
C THR A 118 0.78 -7.02 10.07
N ARG A 119 0.68 -5.76 10.51
CA ARG A 119 1.72 -4.75 10.33
C ARG A 119 2.71 -4.69 11.50
N ASP A 120 2.31 -5.15 12.69
CA ASP A 120 3.16 -5.38 13.87
C ASP A 120 3.88 -6.73 13.79
#